data_AF-A0A662G2V5-F1
#
_entry.id   AF-A0A662G2V5-F1
#
_cell.length_a   1.000
_cell.length_b   1.000
_cell.length_c   1.000
_cell.angle_alpha   90.00
_cell.angle_beta   90.00
_cell.angle_gamma   90.00
#
_symmetry.space_group_name_H-M   'P 1'
#
loop_
_entity.id
_entity.type
_entity.pdbx_description
1 polymer ?
#
loop_
_entity_poly.entity_id
_entity_poly.type
_entity_poly.pdbx_seq_one_letter_code
_entity_poly.pdbx_strand_id
1 'polypeptide(L)'
;MVNKVDEEEKIARAVGDKTRLNILKLLNKLGPLSTSELTEKLNKHRSTIIRHILILQDAGLITKNSELSYTYTITSRGKKFLELASTEGSVKIEVPVKKQRVFSFNILRNLLHIPTLIFLSLGFIGMFAPVEVSILSRILWFIIFTLISFLWEIFIKRL
;
A
#
# COMPACT_ATOMS: atom_id res chain seq x y z
N MET A 1 19.16 -3.83 27.75
CA MET A 1 19.44 -2.60 26.99
C MET A 1 18.54 -2.60 25.76
N VAL A 2 17.48 -1.79 25.73
CA VAL A 2 16.70 -1.58 24.50
C VAL A 2 17.62 -0.84 23.53
N ASN A 3 17.78 -1.36 22.32
CA ASN A 3 18.77 -0.85 21.36
C ASN A 3 18.33 0.54 20.89
N LYS A 4 19.16 1.56 21.09
CA LYS A 4 18.82 2.97 20.76
C LYS A 4 18.48 3.14 19.27
N VAL A 5 19.11 2.34 18.41
CA VAL A 5 18.87 2.30 16.96
C VAL A 5 17.43 1.88 16.63
N ASP A 6 16.87 0.91 17.36
CA ASP A 6 15.51 0.39 17.10
C ASP A 6 14.44 1.46 17.43
N GLU A 7 14.68 2.27 18.46
CA GLU A 7 13.77 3.36 18.85
C GLU A 7 13.75 4.52 17.85
N GLU A 8 14.91 4.88 17.31
CA GLU A 8 15.02 5.89 16.25
C GLU A 8 14.33 5.41 14.96
N GLU A 9 14.50 4.13 14.61
CA GLU A 9 13.82 3.51 13.47
C GLU A 9 12.29 3.53 13.63
N LYS A 10 11.77 3.16 14.81
CA LYS A 10 10.33 3.21 15.10
C LYS A 10 9.75 4.60 14.92
N ILE A 11 10.42 5.63 15.43
CA ILE A 11 9.98 7.02 15.27
C ILE A 11 9.99 7.39 13.79
N ALA A 12 11.10 7.15 13.08
CA ALA A 12 11.23 7.51 11.67
C ALA A 12 10.14 6.84 10.82
N ARG A 13 9.87 5.56 11.06
CA ARG A 13 8.76 4.83 10.45
C ARG A 13 7.42 5.48 10.82
N ALA A 14 7.18 5.79 12.09
CA ALA A 14 5.91 6.38 12.54
C ALA A 14 5.64 7.76 11.91
N VAL A 15 6.65 8.60 11.74
CA VAL A 15 6.48 9.98 11.24
C VAL A 15 6.63 10.10 9.72
N GLY A 16 7.17 9.09 9.03
CA GLY A 16 7.34 9.08 7.57
C GLY A 16 6.04 9.00 6.74
N ASP A 17 4.87 8.95 7.38
CA ASP A 17 3.58 8.85 6.70
C ASP A 17 2.71 10.08 6.97
N LYS A 18 2.15 10.61 5.89
CA LYS A 18 1.34 11.83 5.90
C LYS A 18 0.11 11.71 6.81
N THR A 19 -0.57 10.57 6.82
CA THR A 19 -1.76 10.36 7.66
C THR A 19 -1.38 10.29 9.14
N ARG A 20 -0.28 9.62 9.50
CA ARG A 20 0.23 9.60 10.88
C ARG A 20 0.62 10.99 11.39
N LEU A 21 1.30 11.77 10.57
CA LEU A 21 1.60 13.17 10.90
C LEU A 21 0.34 14.02 11.10
N ASN A 22 -0.67 13.82 10.26
CA ASN A 22 -1.94 14.52 10.39
C ASN A 22 -2.68 14.13 11.68
N ILE A 23 -2.64 12.86 12.10
CA ILE A 23 -3.17 12.41 13.40
C ILE A 23 -2.48 13.17 14.54
N LEU A 24 -1.14 13.21 14.55
CA LEU A 24 -0.39 13.94 15.58
C LEU A 24 -0.76 15.44 15.62
N LYS A 25 -0.87 16.09 14.46
CA LYS A 25 -1.29 17.50 14.37
C LYS A 25 -2.70 17.73 14.89
N LEU A 26 -3.65 16.84 14.57
CA LEU A 26 -5.02 16.93 15.07
C LEU A 26 -5.08 16.78 16.58
N LEU A 27 -4.39 15.78 17.14
CA LEU A 27 -4.32 15.56 18.59
C LEU A 27 -3.64 16.72 19.33
N ASN A 28 -2.62 17.34 18.72
CA ASN A 28 -1.96 18.50 19.31
C ASN A 28 -2.85 19.76 19.27
N LYS A 29 -3.62 19.96 18.20
CA LYS A 29 -4.44 21.17 17.99
C LYS A 29 -5.80 21.10 18.69
N LEU A 30 -6.47 19.94 18.66
CA LEU A 30 -7.85 19.76 19.12
C LEU A 30 -7.93 19.04 20.47
N GLY A 31 -6.83 18.47 20.95
CA GLY A 31 -6.80 17.71 22.20
C GLY A 31 -7.16 16.23 22.01
N PRO A 32 -7.65 15.55 23.07
CA PRO A 32 -7.99 14.14 23.01
C PRO A 32 -9.06 13.83 21.95
N LEU A 33 -8.79 12.86 21.07
CA LEU A 33 -9.76 12.43 20.05
C LEU A 33 -9.93 10.91 20.05
N SER A 34 -11.14 10.45 19.81
CA SER A 34 -11.51 9.05 19.63
C SER A 34 -11.18 8.55 18.21
N THR A 35 -11.25 7.22 18.03
CA THR A 35 -11.05 6.60 16.72
C THR A 35 -12.08 7.10 15.70
N SER A 36 -13.34 7.29 16.10
CA SER A 36 -14.42 7.77 15.24
C SER A 36 -14.18 9.20 14.78
N GLU A 37 -13.79 10.10 15.69
CA GLU A 37 -13.51 11.49 15.34
C GLU A 37 -12.30 11.61 14.40
N LEU A 38 -11.26 10.78 14.60
CA LEU A 38 -10.12 10.72 13.69
C LEU A 38 -10.51 10.17 12.30
N THR A 39 -11.40 9.18 12.27
CA THR A 39 -11.96 8.59 11.03
C THR A 39 -12.71 9.65 10.23
N GLU A 40 -13.58 10.41 10.89
CA GLU A 40 -14.37 11.49 10.30
C GLU A 40 -13.47 12.63 9.79
N LYS A 41 -12.59 13.17 10.65
CA LYS A 41 -11.73 14.31 10.30
C LYS A 41 -10.73 14.02 9.19
N LEU A 42 -10.27 12.77 9.07
CA LEU A 42 -9.29 12.37 8.05
C LEU A 42 -9.93 11.74 6.81
N ASN A 43 -11.25 11.50 6.84
CA ASN A 43 -12.00 10.78 5.81
C ASN A 43 -11.30 9.47 5.40
N LYS A 44 -10.97 8.64 6.39
CA LYS A 44 -10.31 7.34 6.21
C LYS A 44 -11.11 6.24 6.88
N HIS A 45 -11.02 5.03 6.33
CA HIS A 45 -11.67 3.88 6.94
C HIS A 45 -11.13 3.59 8.36
N ARG A 46 -12.01 3.10 9.23
CA ARG A 46 -11.70 2.84 10.65
C ARG A 46 -10.50 1.91 10.83
N SER A 47 -10.40 0.84 10.04
CA SER A 47 -9.26 -0.10 10.13
C SER A 47 -7.92 0.55 9.80
N THR A 48 -7.91 1.49 8.85
CA THR A 48 -6.72 2.27 8.49
C THR A 48 -6.29 3.15 9.64
N ILE A 49 -7.23 3.88 10.26
CA ILE A 49 -6.95 4.73 11.42
C ILE A 49 -6.41 3.92 12.60
N ILE A 50 -7.02 2.77 12.92
CA ILE A 50 -6.54 1.88 13.99
C ILE A 50 -5.10 1.45 13.72
N ARG A 51 -4.78 1.05 12.49
CA ARG A 51 -3.40 0.67 12.14
C ARG A 51 -2.41 1.83 12.36
N HIS A 52 -2.78 3.04 11.96
CA HIS A 52 -1.95 4.22 12.16
C HIS A 52 -1.75 4.55 13.65
N ILE A 53 -2.80 4.44 14.46
CA ILE A 53 -2.76 4.65 15.91
C ILE A 53 -1.81 3.66 16.58
N LEU A 54 -1.91 2.37 16.25
CA LEU A 54 -1.03 1.34 16.83
C LEU A 54 0.46 1.64 16.56
N ILE A 55 0.79 2.05 15.33
CA ILE A 55 2.17 2.42 14.97
C ILE A 55 2.63 3.67 15.75
N LEU A 56 1.77 4.68 15.89
CA LEU A 56 2.09 5.89 16.65
C LEU A 56 2.25 5.62 18.16
N GLN A 57 1.47 4.68 18.69
CA GLN A 57 1.51 4.27 20.09
C GLN A 57 2.77 3.42 20.37
N ASP A 58 3.13 2.52 19.47
CA ASP A 58 4.38 1.73 19.55
C ASP A 58 5.63 2.63 19.53
N ALA A 59 5.60 3.73 18.76
CA ALA A 59 6.64 4.75 18.77
C ALA A 59 6.59 5.70 20.00
N GLY A 60 5.58 5.56 20.87
CA GLY A 60 5.40 6.38 22.07
C GLY A 60 5.05 7.85 21.78
N LEU A 61 4.52 8.16 20.59
CA LEU A 61 4.15 9.52 20.18
C LEU A 61 2.72 9.89 20.62
N ILE A 62 1.87 8.88 20.82
CA ILE A 62 0.52 9.03 21.37
C ILE A 62 0.31 8.02 22.50
N THR A 63 -0.65 8.31 23.37
CA THR A 63 -1.11 7.39 24.40
C THR A 63 -2.63 7.30 24.37
N LYS A 64 -3.16 6.18 24.85
CA LYS A 64 -4.58 5.94 24.96
C LYS A 64 -5.04 6.34 26.35
N ASN A 65 -6.04 7.21 26.43
CA ASN A 65 -6.69 7.57 27.68
C ASN A 65 -7.87 6.61 27.93
N SER A 66 -7.76 5.79 28.97
CA SER A 66 -8.83 4.87 29.39
C SER A 66 -9.93 5.56 30.19
N GLU A 67 -9.66 6.71 30.81
CA GLU A 67 -10.61 7.43 31.65
C GLU A 67 -11.55 8.32 30.83
N LEU A 68 -11.03 8.98 29.79
CA LEU A 68 -11.84 9.74 28.83
C LEU A 68 -12.17 8.90 27.60
N SER A 69 -13.23 8.11 27.67
CA SER A 69 -13.98 7.55 26.51
C SER A 69 -13.12 6.91 25.40
N TYR A 70 -12.03 6.21 25.74
CA TYR A 70 -11.11 5.59 24.77
C TYR A 70 -10.55 6.57 23.73
N THR A 71 -10.26 7.79 24.17
CA THR A 71 -9.60 8.83 23.36
C THR A 71 -8.09 8.64 23.34
N TYR A 72 -7.43 9.25 22.37
CA TYR A 72 -5.98 9.27 22.26
C TYR A 72 -5.48 10.69 22.50
N THR A 73 -4.34 10.81 23.17
CA THR A 73 -3.67 12.08 23.42
C THR A 73 -2.24 12.02 22.93
N ILE A 74 -1.71 13.17 22.51
CA ILE A 74 -0.31 13.29 22.14
C ILE A 74 0.56 13.28 23.40
N THR A 75 1.66 12.53 23.38
CA THR A 75 2.63 12.48 24.49
C THR A 75 3.56 13.70 24.46
N SER A 76 4.31 13.94 25.54
CA SER A 76 5.38 14.96 25.57
C SER A 76 6.41 14.76 24.45
N ARG A 77 6.77 13.51 24.16
CA ARG A 77 7.65 13.12 23.06
C ARG A 77 7.06 13.52 21.70
N GLY A 78 5.77 13.22 21.48
CA GLY A 78 5.06 13.61 20.26
C GLY A 78 4.96 15.12 20.06
N LYS A 79 4.71 15.88 21.14
CA LYS A 79 4.67 17.35 21.10
C LYS A 79 6.03 17.93 20.72
N LYS A 80 7.09 17.50 21.42
CA LYS A 80 8.47 17.93 21.13
C LYS A 80 8.87 17.63 19.69
N PHE A 81 8.46 16.48 19.14
CA PHE A 81 8.69 16.18 17.73
C PHE A 81 8.00 17.17 16.79
N LEU A 82 6.73 17.51 17.03
CA LEU A 82 6.01 18.49 16.22
C LEU A 82 6.60 19.90 16.35
N GLU A 83 7.09 20.28 17.53
CA GLU A 83 7.79 21.55 17.75
C GLU A 83 9.08 21.60 16.92
N LEU A 84 9.95 20.59 17.02
CA LEU A 84 11.18 20.52 16.22
C LEU A 84 10.89 20.55 14.71
N ALA A 85 9.88 19.82 14.26
CA ALA A 85 9.46 19.83 12.86
C ALA A 85 8.85 21.18 12.40
N SER A 86 8.39 22.02 13.34
CA SER A 86 7.81 23.34 13.04
C SER A 86 8.84 24.46 13.16
N THR A 87 9.80 24.35 14.09
CA THR A 87 10.88 25.32 14.31
C THR A 87 11.88 25.32 13.15
N GLU A 88 12.10 24.19 12.49
CA GLU A 88 12.91 24.11 11.26
C GLU A 88 12.12 24.48 9.97
N GLY A 89 10.84 24.84 10.12
CA GLY A 89 9.84 24.95 9.05
C GLY A 89 9.89 26.18 8.13
N SER A 90 10.94 27.00 8.14
CA SER A 90 11.23 27.91 7.02
C SER A 90 12.09 27.24 5.94
N VAL A 91 12.68 26.07 6.23
CA VAL A 91 13.25 25.24 5.19
C VAL A 91 12.11 24.39 4.64
N LYS A 92 11.71 24.67 3.39
CA LYS A 92 11.09 23.65 2.53
C LYS A 92 12.09 22.50 2.46
N ILE A 93 12.04 21.59 3.43
CA ILE A 93 12.67 20.30 3.28
C ILE A 93 11.77 19.63 2.25
N GLU A 94 12.13 19.81 0.97
CA GLU A 94 11.88 18.79 -0.04
C GLU A 94 12.60 17.55 0.49
N VAL A 95 11.94 16.86 1.41
CA VAL A 95 12.38 15.53 1.80
C VAL A 95 12.30 14.79 0.48
N PRO A 96 13.43 14.29 -0.08
CA PRO A 96 13.32 13.27 -1.08
C PRO A 96 12.69 12.10 -0.34
N VAL A 97 11.36 12.08 -0.31
CA VAL A 97 10.60 10.88 -0.01
C VAL A 97 11.03 9.98 -1.14
N LYS A 98 12.09 9.21 -0.90
CA LYS A 98 12.50 8.11 -1.76
C LYS A 98 11.26 7.27 -1.79
N LYS A 99 10.46 7.49 -2.83
CA LYS A 99 9.17 6.85 -3.04
C LYS A 99 9.56 5.41 -3.16
N GLN A 100 9.53 4.71 -2.04
CA GLN A 100 9.80 3.29 -2.00
C GLN A 100 8.61 2.76 -2.80
N ARG A 101 8.87 2.56 -4.08
CA ARG A 101 7.93 2.01 -5.05
C ARG A 101 7.76 0.58 -4.57
N VAL A 102 6.94 0.41 -3.53
CA VAL A 102 6.40 -0.89 -3.15
C VAL A 102 5.64 -1.31 -4.38
N PHE A 103 6.33 -2.07 -5.22
CA PHE A 103 5.80 -2.63 -6.44
C PHE A 103 4.61 -3.45 -5.97
N SER A 104 3.41 -2.96 -6.23
CA SER A 104 2.20 -3.69 -5.90
C SER A 104 2.31 -5.00 -6.69
N PHE A 105 2.52 -6.11 -5.97
CA PHE A 105 2.67 -7.45 -6.54
C PHE A 105 1.51 -7.78 -7.50
N ASN A 106 0.37 -7.10 -7.35
CA ASN A 106 -0.78 -7.21 -8.25
C ASN A 106 -0.48 -6.80 -9.70
N ILE A 107 0.43 -5.85 -9.95
CA ILE A 107 0.81 -5.46 -11.33
C ILE A 107 1.69 -6.54 -11.96
N LEU A 108 2.60 -7.14 -11.18
CA LEU A 108 3.43 -8.26 -11.64
C LEU A 108 2.55 -9.49 -11.94
N ARG A 109 1.57 -9.76 -11.08
CA ARG A 109 0.61 -10.85 -11.29
C ARG A 109 -0.23 -10.62 -12.55
N ASN A 110 -0.68 -9.40 -12.80
CA ASN A 110 -1.42 -9.06 -14.02
C ASN A 110 -0.54 -9.17 -15.28
N LEU A 111 0.77 -8.91 -15.18
CA LEU A 111 1.74 -9.11 -16.27
C LEU A 111 1.87 -10.59 -16.67
N LEU A 112 1.67 -11.50 -15.72
CA LEU A 112 1.79 -12.94 -15.95
C LEU A 112 0.68 -13.50 -16.85
N HIS A 113 -0.44 -12.78 -16.99
CA HIS A 113 -1.53 -13.12 -17.92
C HIS A 113 -1.33 -12.58 -19.35
N ILE A 114 -0.30 -11.76 -19.61
CA ILE A 114 -0.02 -11.22 -20.95
C ILE A 114 0.30 -12.32 -21.98
N PRO A 115 1.10 -13.36 -21.67
CA PRO A 115 1.32 -14.48 -22.58
C PRO A 115 0.02 -15.16 -23.04
N THR A 116 -0.98 -15.30 -22.15
CA THR A 116 -2.29 -15.88 -22.47
C THR A 116 -2.99 -15.11 -23.59
N LEU A 117 -2.95 -13.78 -23.54
CA LEU A 117 -3.54 -12.91 -24.56
C LEU A 117 -2.78 -12.99 -25.90
N ILE A 118 -1.46 -13.17 -25.85
CA ILE A 118 -0.60 -13.32 -27.04
C ILE A 118 -0.88 -14.66 -27.73
N PHE A 119 -0.98 -15.77 -26.99
CA PHE A 119 -1.29 -17.08 -27.58
C PHE A 119 -2.67 -17.10 -28.22
N LEU A 120 -3.65 -16.44 -27.59
CA LEU A 120 -5.01 -16.36 -28.12
C LEU A 120 -5.08 -15.49 -29.38
N SER A 121 -4.36 -14.37 -29.43
CA SER A 121 -4.30 -13.52 -30.63
C SER A 121 -3.56 -14.22 -31.78
N LEU A 122 -2.45 -14.93 -31.53
CA LEU A 122 -1.74 -15.71 -32.54
C LEU A 122 -2.58 -16.88 -33.08
N GLY A 123 -3.35 -17.55 -32.23
CA GLY A 123 -4.30 -18.59 -32.64
C GLY A 123 -5.35 -18.04 -33.60
N PHE A 124 -5.91 -16.86 -33.30
CA PHE A 124 -6.91 -16.21 -34.14
C PHE A 124 -6.33 -15.73 -35.48
N ILE A 125 -5.14 -15.11 -35.47
CA ILE A 125 -4.46 -14.66 -36.69
C ILE A 125 -4.11 -15.85 -37.60
N GLY A 126 -3.60 -16.96 -37.02
CA GLY A 126 -3.28 -18.17 -37.77
C GLY A 126 -4.50 -18.81 -38.44
N MET A 127 -5.69 -18.70 -37.81
CA MET A 127 -6.94 -19.20 -38.39
C MET A 127 -7.32 -18.48 -39.69
N PHE A 128 -7.04 -17.18 -39.80
CA PHE A 128 -7.36 -16.34 -40.96
C PHE A 128 -6.20 -16.09 -41.92
N ALA A 129 -5.01 -16.65 -41.65
CA ALA A 129 -3.86 -16.46 -42.52
C ALA A 129 -4.14 -17.00 -43.93
N PRO A 130 -3.81 -16.27 -45.01
CA PRO A 130 -4.07 -16.67 -46.39
C PRO A 130 -3.05 -17.73 -46.87
N VAL A 131 -3.05 -18.90 -46.24
CA VAL A 131 -2.18 -20.04 -46.58
C VAL A 131 -3.02 -21.18 -47.12
N GLU A 132 -2.57 -21.86 -48.18
CA GLU A 132 -3.29 -23.00 -48.78
C GLU A 132 -3.19 -24.27 -47.92
N VAL A 133 -3.79 -24.24 -46.73
CA VAL A 133 -3.89 -25.37 -45.81
C VAL A 133 -5.33 -25.80 -45.64
N SER A 134 -5.54 -27.10 -45.39
CA SER A 134 -6.87 -27.65 -45.15
C SER A 134 -7.53 -26.99 -43.93
N ILE A 135 -8.85 -26.85 -43.99
CA ILE A 135 -9.66 -26.26 -42.90
C ILE A 135 -9.43 -27.05 -41.59
N LEU A 136 -9.25 -28.37 -41.68
CA LEU A 136 -8.92 -29.24 -40.56
C LEU A 136 -7.61 -28.82 -39.86
N SER A 137 -6.58 -28.46 -40.64
CA SER A 137 -5.29 -28.01 -40.09
C SER A 137 -5.41 -26.68 -39.34
N ARG A 138 -6.27 -25.78 -39.81
CA ARG A 138 -6.55 -24.49 -39.15
C ARG A 138 -7.31 -24.66 -37.84
N ILE A 139 -8.29 -25.57 -37.82
CA ILE A 139 -9.04 -25.93 -36.61
C ILE A 139 -8.09 -26.59 -35.59
N LEU A 140 -7.25 -27.51 -36.05
CA LEU A 140 -6.27 -28.19 -35.19
C LEU A 140 -5.27 -27.20 -34.56
N TRP A 141 -4.78 -26.24 -35.35
CA TRP A 141 -3.93 -25.14 -34.89
C TRP A 141 -4.61 -24.31 -33.80
N PHE A 142 -5.85 -23.87 -34.04
CA PHE A 142 -6.60 -23.07 -33.06
C PHE A 142 -6.84 -23.81 -31.74
N ILE A 143 -7.14 -25.12 -31.81
CA ILE A 143 -7.32 -25.97 -30.63
C ILE A 143 -6.02 -26.07 -29.83
N ILE A 144 -4.88 -26.27 -30.48
CA ILE A 144 -3.56 -26.37 -29.81
C ILE A 144 -3.25 -25.10 -29.04
N PHE A 145 -3.40 -23.92 -29.65
CA PHE A 145 -3.12 -22.65 -29.00
C PHE A 145 -4.10 -22.33 -27.86
N THR A 146 -5.36 -22.73 -27.99
CA THR A 146 -6.36 -22.58 -26.93
C THR A 146 -6.03 -23.47 -25.72
N LEU A 147 -5.60 -24.71 -25.95
CA LEU A 147 -5.18 -25.62 -24.88
C LEU A 147 -3.93 -25.13 -24.15
N ILE A 148 -2.93 -24.63 -24.89
CA ILE A 148 -1.72 -24.03 -24.30
C ILE A 148 -2.07 -22.83 -23.42
N SER A 149 -2.96 -21.96 -23.89
CA SER A 149 -3.47 -20.82 -23.15
C SER A 149 -4.17 -21.23 -21.84
N PHE A 150 -5.00 -22.27 -21.90
CA PHE A 150 -5.71 -22.79 -20.73
C PHE A 150 -4.78 -23.47 -19.71
N LEU A 151 -3.77 -24.21 -20.18
CA LEU A 151 -2.75 -24.82 -19.32
C LEU A 151 -1.91 -23.75 -18.59
N TRP A 152 -1.58 -22.65 -19.27
CA TRP A 152 -0.86 -21.52 -18.67
C TRP A 152 -1.69 -20.83 -17.56
N GLU A 153 -2.99 -20.64 -17.78
CA GLU A 153 -3.93 -20.14 -16.76
C GLU A 153 -3.98 -21.02 -15.50
N ILE A 154 -3.99 -22.35 -15.67
CA ILE A 154 -3.97 -23.30 -14.54
C ILE A 154 -2.66 -23.21 -13.77
N PHE A 155 -1.53 -23.10 -14.48
CA PHE A 155 -0.21 -22.97 -13.86
C PHE A 155 -0.10 -21.70 -13.02
N ILE A 156 -0.58 -20.55 -13.54
CA ILE A 156 -0.59 -19.28 -12.81
C ILE A 156 -1.45 -19.37 -11.53
N LYS A 157 -2.62 -20.02 -11.59
CA LYS A 157 -3.52 -20.15 -10.43
C LYS A 157 -2.95 -21.03 -9.31
N ARG A 158 -1.97 -21.87 -9.63
CA ARG A 158 -1.27 -22.74 -8.66
C ARG A 158 -0.01 -22.09 -8.07
N LEU A 159 0.41 -20.93 -8.57
CA LEU A 159 1.59 -20.18 -8.13
C LEU A 159 1.21 -19.10 -7.09
#